data_AF-A0A0Q8RWX0-F1
#
_entry.id   AF-A0A0Q8RWX0-F1
#
_cell.length_a   1.000
_cell.length_b   1.000
_cell.length_c   1.000
_cell.angle_alpha   90.00
_cell.angle_beta   90.00
_cell.angle_gamma   90.00
#
_symmetry.space_group_name_H-M   'P 1'
#
loop_
_entity.id
_entity.type
_entity.pdbx_description
1 polymer ?
#
loop_
_entity_poly.entity_id
_entity_poly.type
_entity_poly.pdbx_seq_one_letter_code
_entity_poly.pdbx_strand_id
1 'polypeptide(L)'
;MRSLRSQHGMMQDDIAASLGVSVASVSNWETDRSFPKRGRLVDLAKLLGVPAGDLASFYVEEQIIDEQDKLASVRTEIATILGVETAQIKILVEH
;
A
#
# COMPACT_ATOMS: atom_id res chain seq x y z
N MET A 1 8.06 11.09 0.47
CA MET A 1 9.19 10.14 0.31
C MET A 1 10.53 10.83 -0.01
N ARG A 2 10.65 11.65 -1.07
CA ARG A 2 11.93 12.31 -1.44
C ARG A 2 12.65 12.97 -0.26
N SER A 3 11.94 13.80 0.52
CA SER A 3 12.52 14.48 1.67
C SER A 3 13.08 13.51 2.71
N LEU A 4 12.38 12.40 2.95
CA LEU A 4 12.80 11.38 3.91
C LEU A 4 14.04 10.63 3.42
N ARG A 5 14.10 10.27 2.12
CA ARG A 5 15.30 9.71 1.51
C ARG A 5 16.49 10.68 1.66
N SER A 6 16.31 11.96 1.32
CA SER A 6 17.38 12.96 1.41
C SER A 6 17.87 13.18 2.84
N GLN A 7 17.00 13.11 3.86
CA GLN A 7 17.39 13.18 5.27
C GLN A 7 18.30 12.01 5.68
N HIS A 8 18.17 10.86 5.02
CA HIS A 8 19.04 9.70 5.22
C HIS A 8 20.30 9.72 4.34
N GLY A 9 20.54 10.78 3.58
CA GLY A 9 21.71 10.91 2.70
C GLY A 9 21.73 9.91 1.53
N MET A 10 20.61 9.23 1.25
CA MET A 10 20.50 8.23 0.20
C MET A 10 20.20 8.88 -1.16
N MET A 11 20.73 8.31 -2.23
CA MET A 11 20.38 8.59 -3.61
C MET A 11 19.27 7.64 -4.10
N GLN A 12 18.63 7.95 -5.23
CA GLN A 12 17.52 7.11 -5.75
C GLN A 12 18.00 5.72 -6.18
N ASP A 13 19.23 5.62 -6.67
CA ASP A 13 19.93 4.37 -7.01
C ASP A 13 20.22 3.52 -5.78
N ASP A 14 20.52 4.10 -4.62
CA ASP A 14 20.70 3.35 -3.36
C ASP A 14 19.42 2.59 -2.97
N ILE A 15 18.26 3.26 -3.06
CA ILE A 15 16.96 2.63 -2.82
C ILE A 15 16.66 1.57 -3.89
N ALA A 16 16.93 1.90 -5.16
CA ALA A 16 16.68 1.00 -6.28
C ALA A 16 17.48 -0.30 -6.14
N ALA A 17 18.77 -0.21 -5.82
CA ALA A 17 19.64 -1.34 -5.57
C ALA A 17 19.20 -2.15 -4.35
N SER A 18 18.87 -1.48 -3.24
CA SER A 18 18.44 -2.14 -2.00
C SER A 18 17.13 -2.92 -2.14
N LEU A 19 16.20 -2.44 -2.98
CA LEU A 19 14.87 -3.03 -3.15
C LEU A 19 14.73 -3.85 -4.44
N GLY A 20 15.79 -3.98 -5.24
CA GLY A 20 15.74 -4.70 -6.52
C GLY A 20 14.70 -4.12 -7.50
N VAL A 21 14.63 -2.79 -7.60
CA VAL A 21 13.74 -2.07 -8.52
C VAL A 21 14.53 -1.14 -9.43
N SER A 22 13.88 -0.58 -10.44
CA SER A 22 14.51 0.43 -11.29
C SER A 22 14.57 1.80 -10.59
N VAL A 23 15.59 2.61 -10.90
CA VAL A 23 15.66 4.02 -10.48
C VAL A 23 14.44 4.80 -10.95
N ALA A 24 13.91 4.49 -12.14
CA ALA A 24 12.68 5.08 -12.65
C ALA A 24 11.46 4.78 -11.76
N SER A 25 11.38 3.59 -11.16
CA SER A 25 10.34 3.24 -10.18
C SER A 25 10.44 4.16 -8.95
N VAL A 26 11.64 4.33 -8.41
CA VAL A 26 11.89 5.21 -7.25
C VAL A 26 11.54 6.66 -7.58
N SER A 27 11.93 7.15 -8.76
CA SER A 27 11.56 8.48 -9.24
C SER A 27 10.04 8.65 -9.34
N ASN A 28 9.33 7.66 -9.90
CA ASN A 28 7.88 7.71 -10.02
C ASN A 28 7.18 7.75 -8.64
N TRP A 29 7.70 7.02 -7.64
CA TRP A 29 7.22 7.06 -6.25
C TRP A 29 7.47 8.40 -5.54
N GLU A 30 8.53 9.10 -5.93
CA GLU A 30 8.84 10.43 -5.38
C GLU A 30 8.07 11.57 -6.04
N THR A 31 7.52 11.33 -7.22
CA THR A 31 6.71 12.30 -7.99
C THR A 31 5.24 11.90 -8.06
N ASP A 32 4.80 10.97 -7.21
CA ASP A 32 3.42 10.49 -7.12
C ASP A 32 2.81 9.99 -8.44
N ARG A 33 3.64 9.56 -9.40
CA ARG A 33 3.20 8.97 -10.68
C ARG A 33 2.84 7.50 -10.53
N SER A 34 3.37 6.85 -9.50
CA SER A 34 3.01 5.50 -9.11
C SER A 34 3.35 5.28 -7.64
N PHE A 35 2.88 4.18 -7.07
CA PHE A 35 3.10 3.84 -5.67
C PHE A 35 3.78 2.48 -5.52
N PRO A 36 4.63 2.30 -4.49
CA PRO A 36 5.17 0.98 -4.17
C PRO A 36 4.04 0.08 -3.67
N LYS A 37 3.99 -1.17 -4.19
CA LYS A 37 3.07 -2.20 -3.65
C LYS A 37 3.31 -2.44 -2.16
N ARG A 38 2.31 -2.94 -1.43
CA ARG A 38 2.37 -3.17 0.03
C ARG A 38 3.67 -3.82 0.53
N GLY A 39 4.12 -4.91 -0.09
CA GLY A 39 5.39 -5.56 0.29
C GLY A 39 6.59 -4.61 0.19
N ARG A 40 6.67 -3.85 -0.92
CA ARG A 40 7.74 -2.86 -1.14
C ARG A 40 7.62 -1.65 -0.22
N LEU A 41 6.42 -1.25 0.17
CA LEU A 41 6.22 -0.18 1.14
C LEU A 41 6.81 -0.58 2.51
N VAL A 42 6.61 -1.83 2.92
CA VAL A 42 7.20 -2.38 4.16
C VAL A 42 8.73 -2.40 4.08
N ASP A 43 9.29 -2.84 2.96
CA ASP A 43 10.74 -2.89 2.77
C ASP A 43 11.35 -1.49 2.71
N LEU A 44 10.68 -0.55 2.05
CA LEU A 44 11.05 0.85 2.00
C LEU A 44 11.01 1.51 3.38
N ALA A 45 9.99 1.19 4.19
CA ALA A 45 9.87 1.69 5.57
C ALA A 45 11.05 1.22 6.43
N LYS A 46 11.41 -0.07 6.33
CA LYS A 46 12.59 -0.63 7.01
C LYS A 46 13.88 0.04 6.56
N LEU A 47 14.04 0.24 5.24
CA LEU A 47 15.24 0.87 4.68
C LEU A 47 15.41 2.31 5.15
N LEU A 48 14.32 3.07 5.25
CA LEU A 48 14.31 4.46 5.69
C LEU A 48 14.18 4.61 7.22
N GLY A 49 14.16 3.51 7.98
CA GLY A 49 14.09 3.56 9.44
C GLY A 49 12.83 4.20 10.01
N VAL A 50 11.72 4.22 9.27
CA VAL A 50 10.45 4.84 9.70
C VAL A 50 9.32 3.81 9.84
N PRO A 51 8.31 4.07 10.68
CA PRO A 51 7.07 3.31 10.67
C PRO A 51 6.45 3.28 9.26
N ALA A 52 5.96 2.11 8.82
CA ALA A 52 5.29 2.01 7.52
C ALA A 52 4.03 2.90 7.42
N GLY A 53 3.39 3.20 8.55
CA GLY A 53 2.28 4.15 8.65
C GLY A 53 2.68 5.58 8.28
N ASP A 54 3.91 5.98 8.57
CA ASP A 54 4.43 7.32 8.25
C ASP A 54 4.72 7.46 6.75
N LEU A 55 5.06 6.36 6.07
CA LEU A 55 5.10 6.35 4.62
C LEU A 55 3.67 6.29 4.05
N ALA A 56 2.81 5.44 4.60
CA ALA A 56 1.44 5.27 4.16
C ALA A 56 0.62 6.57 4.26
N SER A 57 0.83 7.41 5.26
CA SER A 57 0.13 8.70 5.40
C SER A 57 0.39 9.66 4.23
N PHE A 58 1.51 9.51 3.49
CA PHE A 58 1.74 10.22 2.22
C PHE A 58 1.00 9.60 1.02
N TYR A 59 0.40 8.43 1.19
CA TYR A 59 -0.11 7.55 0.12
C TYR A 59 -1.55 7.04 0.35
N VAL A 60 -2.23 7.50 1.41
CA VAL A 60 -3.47 6.88 1.93
C VAL A 60 -4.72 7.16 1.09
N GLU A 61 -4.72 8.10 0.13
CA GLU A 61 -6.01 8.47 -0.48
C GLU A 61 -6.65 7.46 -1.45
N GLU A 62 -5.96 6.39 -1.92
CA GLU A 62 -6.61 5.58 -2.98
C GLU A 62 -6.53 4.04 -2.94
N GLN A 63 -5.59 3.37 -2.24
CA GLN A 63 -5.35 1.93 -2.56
C GLN A 63 -5.11 0.92 -1.43
N ILE A 64 -5.42 1.19 -0.16
CA ILE A 64 -5.48 0.11 0.85
C ILE A 64 -6.87 -0.49 0.89
N ILE A 65 -7.29 -1.19 -0.17
CA ILE A 65 -8.09 -2.41 -0.01
C ILE A 65 -7.81 -3.29 -1.24
N ASP A 66 -7.18 -4.46 -1.04
CA ASP A 66 -7.15 -5.54 -2.04
C ASP A 66 -8.60 -5.80 -2.50
N GLU A 67 -8.86 -6.10 -3.78
CA GLU A 67 -10.23 -6.40 -4.22
C GLU A 67 -10.87 -7.54 -3.42
N GLN A 68 -10.05 -8.51 -2.98
CA GLN A 68 -10.51 -9.55 -2.05
C GLN A 68 -10.84 -9.00 -0.66
N ASP A 69 -10.07 -8.01 -0.21
CA ASP A 69 -10.25 -7.33 1.07
C ASP A 69 -11.46 -6.36 1.01
N LYS A 70 -11.81 -5.82 -0.16
CA LYS A 70 -13.04 -5.02 -0.37
C LYS A 70 -14.26 -5.90 -0.24
N LEU A 71 -14.25 -7.03 -0.92
CA LEU A 71 -15.35 -7.99 -0.84
C LEU A 71 -15.48 -8.56 0.57
N ALA A 72 -14.37 -8.84 1.26
CA ALA A 72 -14.36 -9.28 2.65
C ALA A 72 -14.91 -8.20 3.61
N SER A 73 -14.51 -6.95 3.43
CA SER A 73 -15.01 -5.81 4.21
C SER A 73 -16.51 -5.61 4.00
N VAL A 74 -16.97 -5.59 2.75
CA VAL A 74 -18.40 -5.45 2.40
C VAL A 74 -19.22 -6.61 2.97
N ARG A 75 -18.71 -7.86 2.88
CA ARG A 75 -19.38 -9.02 3.50
C ARG A 75 -19.46 -8.89 5.02
N THR A 76 -18.43 -8.36 5.67
CA THR A 76 -18.40 -8.16 7.12
C THR A 76 -19.41 -7.09 7.56
N GLU A 77 -19.52 -6.01 6.80
CA GLU A 77 -20.51 -4.95 7.05
C GLU A 77 -21.94 -5.46 6.89
N ILE A 78 -22.23 -6.18 5.80
CA ILE A 78 -23.54 -6.81 5.58
C ILE A 78 -23.86 -7.83 6.67
N ALA A 79 -22.89 -8.67 7.05
CA ALA A 79 -23.03 -9.64 8.14
C ALA A 79 -23.44 -8.97 9.45
N THR A 80 -22.81 -7.84 9.76
CA THR A 80 -23.09 -7.06 10.97
C THR A 80 -24.51 -6.49 10.95
N ILE A 81 -24.91 -5.87 9.83
CA ILE A 81 -26.25 -5.29 9.67
C ILE A 81 -27.34 -6.36 9.77
N LEU A 82 -27.10 -7.53 9.21
CA LEU A 82 -28.05 -8.64 9.19
C LEU A 82 -27.96 -9.55 10.42
N GLY A 83 -26.95 -9.39 11.27
CA GLY A 83 -26.71 -10.24 12.44
C GLY A 83 -26.38 -11.69 12.08
N VAL A 84 -25.71 -11.93 10.94
CA VAL A 84 -25.37 -13.27 10.44
C VAL A 84 -23.86 -13.47 10.37
N GLU A 85 -23.41 -14.71 10.26
CA GLU A 85 -22.00 -15.00 10.03
C GLU A 85 -21.59 -14.69 8.59
N THR A 86 -20.37 -14.18 8.40
CA THR A 86 -19.81 -13.84 7.07
C THR A 86 -19.76 -15.03 6.11
N ALA A 87 -19.64 -16.26 6.64
CA ALA A 87 -19.67 -17.50 5.87
C ALA A 87 -21.01 -17.76 5.16
N GLN A 88 -22.10 -17.16 5.65
CA GLN A 88 -23.45 -17.33 5.10
C GLN A 88 -23.75 -16.36 3.94
N ILE A 89 -22.87 -15.39 3.67
CA ILE A 89 -23.08 -14.36 2.65
C ILE A 89 -22.43 -14.77 1.33
N LYS A 90 -23.23 -14.87 0.27
CA LYS A 90 -22.78 -15.00 -1.12
C LYS A 90 -23.22 -13.78 -1.92
N ILE A 91 -22.26 -13.12 -2.58
CA ILE A 91 -22.53 -11.96 -3.43
C ILE A 91 -22.47 -12.43 -4.89
N LEU A 92 -23.57 -12.26 -5.61
CA LEU A 92 -23.70 -12.60 -7.04
C LEU A 92 -23.91 -11.30 -7.82
N VAL A 93 -23.27 -11.15 -8.98
CA VAL A 93 -23.47 -10.01 -9.87
C VAL A 93 -24.15 -10.54 -11.13
N GLU A 94 -25.33 -10.01 -11.44
CA GLU A 94 -26.04 -10.31 -12.69
C GLU A 94 -25.63 -9.30 -13.76
N HIS A 95 -25.47 -9.78 -15.01
CA HIS A 95 -25.12 -8.98 -16.18
C HIS A 95 -26.36 -8.64 -17.00
#